data_AF-A0A6C0BSQ9-F1
#
_entry.id   AF-A0A6C0BSQ9-F1
#
_cell.length_a   1.000
_cell.length_b   1.000
_cell.length_c   1.000
_cell.angle_alpha   90.00
_cell.angle_beta   90.00
_cell.angle_gamma   90.00
#
_symmetry.space_group_name_H-M   'P 1'
#
loop_
_entity.id
_entity.type
_entity.pdbx_description
1 polymer ?
#
loop_
_entity_poly.entity_id
_entity_poly.type
_entity_poly.pdbx_seq_one_letter_code
_entity_poly.pdbx_strand_id
1 'polypeptide(L)'
;MSENIVELESLKSQIEQLPKEHHITLLKMLKNKIENLNENKNGVFVNLSELPPIVIDELKNYCLYIKTQNIKLDNIENNQKEMESNFFSATSAMS
;
A
#
# COMPACT_ATOMS: atom_id res chain seq x y z
N MET A 1 13.63 -5.16 -22.29
CA MET A 1 12.27 -4.68 -22.63
C MET A 1 11.18 -5.43 -21.88
N SER A 2 11.26 -6.76 -21.71
CA SER A 2 10.27 -7.54 -20.93
C SER A 2 10.27 -7.25 -19.42
N GLU A 3 11.44 -7.01 -18.82
CA GLU A 3 11.57 -6.77 -17.37
C GLU A 3 10.77 -5.55 -16.87
N ASN A 4 10.70 -4.48 -17.68
CA ASN A 4 9.97 -3.27 -17.30
C ASN A 4 8.45 -3.49 -17.26
N ILE A 5 7.91 -4.34 -18.14
CA ILE A 5 6.47 -4.62 -18.19
C ILE A 5 6.03 -5.38 -16.94
N VAL A 6 6.79 -6.39 -16.53
CA VAL A 6 6.49 -7.21 -15.34
C VAL A 6 6.49 -6.35 -14.07
N GLU A 7 7.43 -5.41 -13.95
CA GLU A 7 7.46 -4.50 -12.81
C GLU A 7 6.26 -3.56 -12.75
N LEU A 8 5.85 -3.00 -13.89
CA LEU A 8 4.69 -2.11 -13.97
C LEU A 8 3.38 -2.86 -13.71
N GLU A 9 3.26 -4.11 -14.17
CA GLU A 9 2.13 -4.98 -13.85
C GLU A 9 2.06 -5.32 -12.35
N SER A 10 3.20 -5.60 -11.73
CA SER A 10 3.27 -5.83 -10.29
C SER A 10 2.86 -4.59 -9.49
N LEU A 11 3.37 -3.42 -9.88
CA LEU A 11 3.01 -2.15 -9.24
C LEU A 11 1.52 -1.85 -9.39
N LYS A 12 0.96 -2.04 -10.59
CA LYS A 12 -0.47 -1.90 -10.85
C LYS A 12 -1.29 -2.79 -9.92
N SER A 13 -0.97 -4.09 -9.86
CA SER A 13 -1.70 -5.06 -9.03
C SER A 13 -1.64 -4.70 -7.55
N GLN A 14 -0.48 -4.24 -7.07
CA GLN A 14 -0.35 -3.75 -5.70
C GLN A 14 -1.23 -2.54 -5.43
N ILE A 15 -1.26 -1.56 -6.34
CA ILE A 15 -2.10 -0.36 -6.21
C ILE A 15 -3.59 -0.72 -6.21
N GLU A 16 -4.05 -1.58 -7.14
CA GLU A 16 -5.46 -1.96 -7.26
C GLU A 16 -6.01 -2.68 -6.02
N GLN A 17 -5.14 -3.39 -5.28
CA GLN A 17 -5.51 -4.07 -4.04
C GLN A 17 -5.58 -3.15 -2.81
N LEU A 18 -5.10 -1.90 -2.92
CA LEU A 18 -5.15 -0.97 -1.81
C LEU A 18 -6.59 -0.48 -1.54
N PRO A 19 -6.92 -0.18 -0.28
CA PRO A 19 -8.14 0.56 0.07
C PRO A 19 -8.25 1.91 -0.64
N LYS A 20 -9.50 2.38 -0.82
CA LYS A 20 -9.85 3.61 -1.57
C LYS A 20 -9.10 4.86 -1.05
N GLU A 21 -8.84 4.94 0.24
CA GLU A 21 -8.14 6.05 0.89
C GLU A 21 -6.72 6.22 0.34
N HIS A 22 -6.05 5.11 0.03
CA HIS A 22 -4.74 5.12 -0.58
C HIS A 22 -4.80 5.51 -2.06
N HIS A 23 -5.85 5.10 -2.79
CA HIS A 23 -6.06 5.57 -4.17
C HIS A 23 -6.23 7.08 -4.24
N ILE A 24 -6.95 7.68 -3.28
CA ILE A 24 -7.09 9.14 -3.16
C ILE A 24 -5.73 9.81 -2.90
N THR A 25 -4.90 9.21 -2.05
CA THR A 25 -3.56 9.74 -1.74
C THR A 25 -2.64 9.65 -2.95
N LEU A 26 -2.64 8.52 -3.65
CA LEU A 26 -1.92 8.33 -4.90
C LEU A 26 -2.35 9.36 -5.95
N LEU A 27 -3.66 9.57 -6.12
CA LEU A 27 -4.18 10.58 -7.03
C LEU A 27 -3.67 12.00 -6.68
N LYS A 28 -3.60 12.35 -5.39
CA LYS A 28 -3.03 13.64 -4.95
C LYS A 28 -1.54 13.78 -5.30
N MET A 29 -0.76 12.69 -5.20
CA MET A 29 0.64 12.68 -5.62
C MET A 29 0.78 12.93 -7.13
N LEU A 30 -0.12 12.37 -7.92
CA LEU A 30 -0.13 12.49 -9.38
C LEU A 30 -0.64 13.86 -9.88
N LYS A 31 -1.58 14.49 -9.16
CA LYS A 31 -2.28 15.71 -9.59
C LYS A 31 -1.37 16.88 -9.98
N ASN A 32 -0.18 16.97 -9.39
CA ASN A 32 0.77 18.06 -9.67
C ASN A 32 1.88 17.66 -10.66
N LYS A 33 1.85 16.42 -11.17
CA LYS A 33 2.96 15.80 -11.94
C LYS A 33 2.52 15.25 -13.29
N ILE A 34 1.21 15.17 -13.53
CA ILE A 34 0.61 14.72 -14.79
C ILE A 34 -0.34 15.83 -15.25
N GLU A 35 -0.14 16.33 -16.46
CA GLU A 35 -0.95 17.43 -17.01
C GLU A 35 -2.38 17.00 -17.33
N ASN A 36 -2.60 15.73 -17.70
CA ASN A 36 -3.88 15.22 -18.17
C ASN A 36 -4.30 13.95 -17.43
N LEU A 37 -4.87 14.11 -16.22
CA LEU A 37 -5.58 13.02 -15.56
C LEU A 37 -6.96 12.87 -16.20
N ASN A 38 -7.22 11.69 -16.77
CA ASN A 38 -8.49 11.40 -17.42
C ASN A 38 -9.48 10.86 -16.38
N GLU A 39 -10.33 11.75 -15.87
CA GLU A 39 -11.36 11.46 -14.86
C GLU A 39 -12.71 11.23 -15.53
N ASN A 40 -13.38 10.14 -15.14
CA ASN A 40 -14.78 9.88 -15.50
C ASN A 40 -15.60 9.58 -14.24
N LYS A 41 -16.91 9.35 -14.38
CA LYS A 41 -17.81 9.07 -13.24
C LYS A 41 -17.40 7.87 -12.37
N ASN A 42 -16.54 6.99 -12.90
CA ASN A 42 -16.09 5.75 -12.26
C ASN A 42 -14.67 5.87 -11.68
N GLY A 43 -14.00 7.03 -11.80
CA GLY A 43 -12.67 7.27 -11.26
C GLY A 43 -11.68 7.82 -12.28
N VAL A 44 -10.39 7.64 -11.98
CA VAL A 44 -9.28 8.17 -12.80
C VAL A 44 -8.51 7.01 -13.40
N PHE A 45 -8.32 7.04 -14.72
CA PHE A 45 -7.46 6.08 -15.40
C PHE A 45 -6.03 6.61 -15.47
N VAL A 46 -5.06 5.78 -15.09
CA VAL A 46 -3.63 6.13 -15.11
C VAL A 46 -2.87 5.06 -15.91
N ASN A 47 -2.23 5.48 -17.00
CA ASN A 47 -1.33 4.61 -17.75
C ASN A 47 0.09 4.67 -17.15
N LEU A 48 0.50 3.65 -16.39
CA LEU A 48 1.82 3.62 -15.75
C LEU A 48 2.97 3.69 -16.76
N SER A 49 2.80 3.17 -17.97
CA SER A 49 3.84 3.18 -19.01
C SER A 49 4.10 4.57 -19.59
N GLU A 50 3.20 5.53 -19.36
CA GLU A 50 3.32 6.93 -19.80
C GLU A 50 3.84 7.85 -18.68
N LEU A 51 4.05 7.32 -17.47
CA LEU A 51 4.52 8.12 -16.35
C LEU A 51 6.04 8.31 -16.40
N PRO A 52 6.54 9.49 -16.00
CA PRO A 52 7.96 9.69 -15.79
C PRO A 52 8.52 8.68 -14.79
N PRO A 53 9.75 8.16 -14.97
CA PRO A 53 10.36 7.20 -14.06
C PRO A 53 10.37 7.65 -12.59
N ILE A 54 10.59 8.95 -12.35
CA ILE A 54 10.54 9.53 -11.01
C ILE A 54 9.19 9.36 -10.33
N VAL A 55 8.09 9.44 -11.09
CA VAL A 55 6.74 9.22 -10.56
C VAL A 55 6.54 7.73 -10.26
N ILE A 56 7.04 6.83 -11.11
CA ILE A 56 6.99 5.38 -10.86
C ILE A 56 7.72 5.03 -9.55
N ASP A 57 8.89 5.61 -9.30
CA ASP A 57 9.65 5.36 -8.07
C ASP A 57 8.90 5.86 -6.83
N GLU A 58 8.24 7.01 -6.91
CA GLU A 58 7.40 7.50 -5.82
C GLU A 58 6.21 6.59 -5.53
N LEU A 59 5.55 6.08 -6.56
CA LEU A 59 4.46 5.11 -6.42
C LEU A 59 4.96 3.82 -5.75
N LYS A 60 6.12 3.29 -6.19
CA LYS A 60 6.78 2.13 -5.58
C LYS A 60 7.10 2.38 -4.11
N ASN A 61 7.68 3.53 -3.79
CA ASN A 61 8.02 3.91 -2.42
C ASN A 61 6.78 4.03 -1.52
N TYR A 62 5.67 4.53 -2.06
CA TYR A 62 4.42 4.61 -1.31
C TYR A 62 3.82 3.22 -1.04
N CYS A 63 3.81 2.31 -2.03
CA CYS A 63 3.40 0.92 -1.82
C CYS A 63 4.26 0.23 -0.76
N LEU A 64 5.58 0.45 -0.79
CA LEU A 64 6.50 -0.09 0.23
C LEU A 64 6.18 0.47 1.62
N TYR A 65 5.93 1.77 1.72
CA TYR A 65 5.55 2.43 2.98
C TYR A 65 4.30 1.78 3.60
N ILE A 66 3.24 1.56 2.82
CA ILE A 66 2.00 0.91 3.30
C ILE A 66 2.31 -0.51 3.77
N LYS A 67 3.06 -1.29 2.99
CA LYS A 67 3.43 -2.66 3.38
C LYS A 67 4.20 -2.68 4.71
N THR A 68 5.15 -1.77 4.91
CA THR A 68 5.88 -1.66 6.17
C THR A 68 4.99 -1.25 7.34
N GLN A 69 4.00 -0.37 7.11
CA GLN A 69 3.03 0.01 8.14
C GLN A 69 2.18 -1.20 8.57
N ASN A 70 1.66 -1.98 7.62
CA ASN A 70 0.86 -3.16 7.92
C ASN A 70 1.65 -4.20 8.74
N ILE A 71 2.89 -4.51 8.34
CA ILE A 71 3.74 -5.44 9.09
C ILE A 71 3.97 -4.96 10.53
N LYS A 72 4.15 -3.65 10.74
CA LYS A 72 4.32 -3.09 12.08
C LYS A 72 3.05 -3.25 12.92
N LEU A 73 1.88 -2.99 12.33
CA LEU A 73 0.60 -3.17 13.00
C LEU A 73 0.37 -4.63 13.39
N ASP A 74 0.61 -5.56 12.47
CA ASP A 74 0.49 -7.00 12.73
C ASP A 74 1.37 -7.45 13.90
N ASN A 75 2.62 -6.97 13.94
CA ASN A 75 3.54 -7.28 15.04
C ASN A 75 3.05 -6.70 16.38
N ILE A 76 2.49 -5.49 16.39
CA ILE A 76 1.92 -4.88 17.60
C ILE A 76 0.74 -5.71 18.09
N GLU A 77 -0.18 -6.10 17.20
CA GLU A 77 -1.34 -6.93 17.55
C GLU A 77 -0.93 -8.30 18.08
N ASN A 78 0.06 -8.95 17.46
CA ASN A 78 0.54 -10.26 17.91
C ASN A 78 1.19 -10.18 19.29
N ASN A 79 2.02 -9.17 19.53
CA ASN A 79 2.63 -8.95 20.85
C ASN A 79 1.57 -8.71 21.93
N GLN A 80 0.51 -7.94 21.64
CA GLN A 80 -0.59 -7.73 22.58
C GLN A 80 -1.31 -9.04 22.92
N LYS A 81 -1.64 -9.86 21.90
CA LYS A 81 -2.26 -11.18 22.10
C LYS A 81 -1.39 -12.12 22.94
N GLU A 82 -0.08 -12.13 22.70
CA GLU A 82 0.86 -12.93 23.49
C GLU A 82 0.90 -12.47 24.95
N MET A 83 0.93 -11.16 25.21
CA MET A 83 0.88 -10.62 26.56
C MET A 83 -0.40 -11.00 27.30
N GLU A 84 -1.56 -10.88 26.65
CA GLU A 84 -2.85 -11.29 27.21
C GLU A 84 -2.86 -12.79 27.52
N SER A 85 -2.44 -13.63 26.57
CA SER A 85 -2.38 -15.07 26.74
C SER A 85 -1.47 -15.48 27.91
N ASN A 86 -0.29 -14.86 28.01
CA ASN A 86 0.66 -15.11 29.10
C ASN A 86 0.09 -14.68 30.46
N PHE A 87 -0.63 -13.55 30.52
CA PHE A 87 -1.26 -13.09 31.76
C PHE A 87 -2.39 -14.01 32.23
N PHE A 88 -3.29 -14.42 31.32
CA PHE A 88 -4.42 -15.30 31.66
C PHE A 88 -3.99 -16.73 31.98
N SER A 89 -2.98 -17.26 31.28
CA SER A 89 -2.41 -18.58 31.58
C SER A 89 -1.72 -18.61 32.94
N ALA A 90 -0.91 -17.59 33.26
CA ALA A 90 -0.27 -17.46 34.57
C ALA A 90 -1.30 -17.36 35.70
N THR A 91 -2.38 -16.60 35.49
CA THR A 91 -3.45 -16.44 36.48
C THR A 91 -4.22 -17.74 36.71
N SER A 92 -4.54 -18.47 35.63
CA SER A 92 -5.24 -19.77 35.71
C SER A 92 -4.40 -20.87 36.38
N ALA A 93 -3.06 -20.78 36.32
CA ALA A 93 -2.18 -21.72 36.99
C ALA A 93 -2.01 -21.44 38.50
N MET A 94 -2.42 -20.26 38.96
CA MET A 94 -2.35 -19.85 40.38
C MET A 94 -3.68 -20.03 41.13
N SER A 95 -4.77 -20.32 40.44
CA SER A 95 -6.11 -20.64 40.99
C SER A 95 -6.34 -22.15 41.08
#